data_AF-A0A7Y1V007-F1
#
_entry.id   AF-A0A7Y1V007-F1
#
_cell.length_a   1.000
_cell.length_b   1.000
_cell.length_c   1.000
_cell.angle_alpha   90.00
_cell.angle_beta   90.00
_cell.angle_gamma   90.00
#
_symmetry.space_group_name_H-M   'P 1'
#
loop_
_entity.id
_entity.type
_entity.pdbx_description
1 polymer ?
#
loop_
_entity_poly.entity_id
_entity_poly.type
_entity_poly.pdbx_seq_one_letter_code
_entity_poly.pdbx_strand_id
1 'polypeptide(L)' 'MTDSVDCWVNVLAHPDLTVADLAEAGVTRISIGSGMSRAALGSLIDAGQEIQERGTFNFARSAPGFATIESMLSE' A
#
# COMPACT_ATOMS: atom_id res chain seq x y z
N MET A 1 -8.92 6.87 23.57
CA MET A 1 -10.03 6.59 22.61
C MET A 1 -10.36 5.11 22.57
N THR A 2 -9.38 4.24 22.76
CA THR A 2 -9.59 2.79 22.92
C THR A 2 -9.89 2.36 24.37
N ASP A 3 -9.82 3.28 25.33
CA ASP A 3 -10.04 3.03 26.77
C ASP A 3 -11.47 2.58 27.13
N SER A 4 -12.41 2.70 26.20
CA SER A 4 -13.80 2.27 26.37
C SER A 4 -14.06 0.83 25.90
N VAL A 5 -13.03 0.11 25.44
CA VAL A 5 -13.16 -1.29 25.01
C VAL A 5 -12.15 -2.18 25.71
N ASP A 6 -12.60 -3.32 26.20
CA ASP A 6 -11.76 -4.27 26.96
C ASP A 6 -10.90 -5.18 26.06
N CYS A 7 -10.94 -4.98 24.74
CA CYS A 7 -10.23 -5.79 23.75
C CYS A 7 -9.36 -4.95 22.81
N TRP A 8 -8.43 -5.60 22.11
CA TRP A 8 -7.54 -4.93 21.16
C TRP A 8 -8.31 -4.33 19.99
N VAL A 9 -7.99 -3.07 19.68
CA VAL A 9 -8.63 -2.32 18.59
C VAL A 9 -7.83 -2.46 17.31
N ASN A 10 -8.53 -2.86 16.25
CA ASN A 10 -8.05 -2.78 14.88
C ASN A 10 -8.76 -1.66 14.11
N VAL A 11 -8.00 -0.84 13.39
CA VAL A 11 -8.55 0.20 12.50
C VAL A 11 -8.14 -0.06 11.04
N LEU A 12 -8.88 0.52 10.10
CA LEU A 12 -8.48 0.60 8.70
C LEU A 12 -7.61 1.85 8.50
N ALA A 13 -6.48 1.71 7.82
CA ALA A 13 -5.57 2.81 7.53
C ALA A 13 -6.28 3.94 6.75
N HIS A 14 -5.94 5.17 7.09
CA HIS A 14 -6.48 6.37 6.47
C HIS A 14 -5.32 7.27 5.98
N PRO A 15 -5.38 7.87 4.77
CA PRO A 15 -4.29 8.67 4.23
C PRO A 15 -3.84 9.85 5.11
N ASP A 16 -4.78 10.41 5.88
CA ASP A 16 -4.53 11.57 6.74
C ASP A 16 -4.01 11.21 8.14
N LEU A 17 -3.85 9.92 8.44
CA LEU A 17 -3.37 9.45 9.75
C LEU A 17 -2.09 8.65 9.58
N THR A 18 -1.10 8.97 10.40
CA THR A 18 0.14 8.22 10.48
C THR A 18 0.00 7.03 11.43
N VAL A 19 0.95 6.10 11.37
CA VAL A 19 1.07 5.03 12.37
C VAL A 19 1.25 5.61 13.78
N ALA A 20 1.96 6.74 13.90
CA ALA A 20 2.20 7.40 15.19
C ALA A 20 0.90 7.97 15.76
N ASP A 21 0.07 8.65 14.96
CA ASP A 21 -1.23 9.19 15.40
C ASP A 21 -2.14 8.07 15.92
N LEU A 22 -2.17 6.93 15.22
CA LEU A 22 -2.97 5.77 15.61
C LEU A 22 -2.42 5.08 16.87
N ALA A 23 -1.09 5.01 17.01
CA ALA A 23 -0.45 4.46 18.21
C ALA A 23 -0.71 5.32 19.45
N GLU A 24 -0.61 6.65 19.31
CA GLU A 24 -0.96 7.60 20.38
C GLU A 24 -2.44 7.50 20.78
N ALA A 25 -3.32 7.22 19.82
CA ALA A 25 -4.75 6.97 20.08
C ALA A 25 -5.04 5.62 20.77
N GLY A 26 -4.03 4.75 20.93
CA GLY A 26 -4.14 3.45 21.60
C GLY A 26 -4.55 2.29 20.69
N VAL A 27 -4.38 2.43 19.37
CA VAL A 27 -4.68 1.36 18.39
C VAL A 27 -3.62 0.26 18.48
N THR A 28 -4.07 -1.01 18.49
CA THR A 28 -3.17 -2.17 18.57
C THR A 28 -2.81 -2.72 17.20
N ARG A 29 -3.73 -2.67 16.24
CA ARG A 29 -3.53 -3.18 14.89
C ARG A 29 -4.04 -2.21 13.83
N ILE A 30 -3.27 -2.07 12.76
CA ILE A 30 -3.66 -1.30 11.58
C ILE A 30 -3.82 -2.28 10.42
N SER A 31 -5.02 -2.32 9.87
CA SER A 31 -5.33 -3.04 8.64
C SER A 31 -5.30 -2.08 7.46
N ILE A 32 -4.98 -2.57 6.27
CA ILE A 32 -4.93 -1.77 5.04
C ILE A 32 -6.06 -2.11 4.06
N GLY A 33 -6.89 -3.11 4.39
CA GLY A 33 -7.95 -3.60 3.51
C GLY A 33 -7.42 -3.94 2.11
N SER A 34 -8.10 -3.43 1.08
CA SER A 34 -7.70 -3.57 -0.33
C SER A 34 -6.67 -2.54 -0.79
N GLY A 35 -6.08 -1.76 0.12
CA GLY A 35 -5.19 -0.63 -0.19
C GLY A 35 -4.02 -1.01 -1.10
N MET A 36 -3.25 -2.06 -0.76
CA MET A 36 -2.12 -2.52 -1.58
C MET A 36 -2.56 -3.05 -2.95
N SER A 37 -3.63 -3.85 -3.02
CA SER A 37 -4.15 -4.37 -4.28
C SER A 37 -4.62 -3.25 -5.21
N ARG A 38 -5.31 -2.25 -4.66
CA ARG A 38 -5.74 -1.05 -5.41
C ARG A 38 -4.55 -0.21 -5.88
N ALA A 39 -3.52 -0.05 -5.05
CA ALA A 39 -2.31 0.68 -5.44
C ALA A 39 -1.59 0.00 -6.62
N ALA A 40 -1.47 -1.33 -6.58
CA ALA A 40 -0.89 -2.11 -7.68
C ALA A 40 -1.74 -1.98 -8.97
N LEU A 41 -3.06 -2.14 -8.86
CA LEU A 41 -3.97 -1.98 -10.00
C LEU A 41 -3.93 -0.56 -10.58
N GLY A 42 -3.84 0.47 -9.73
CA GLY A 42 -3.67 1.86 -10.15
C GLY A 42 -2.43 2.04 -11.01
N SER A 43 -1.28 1.54 -10.56
CA SER A 43 -0.03 1.60 -11.35
C SER A 43 -0.15 0.87 -12.70
N LEU A 44 -0.91 -0.23 -12.78
CA LEU A 44 -1.14 -0.93 -14.04
C LEU A 44 -2.06 -0.14 -14.99
N ILE A 45 -3.10 0.50 -14.45
CA ILE A 45 -3.99 1.38 -15.22
C ILE A 45 -3.20 2.56 -15.79
N ASP A 46 -2.38 3.22 -14.97
CA ASP A 46 -1.55 4.35 -15.38
C ASP A 46 -0.54 3.96 -16.47
N ALA A 47 0.10 2.78 -16.34
CA ALA A 47 0.99 2.24 -17.36
C ALA A 47 0.24 1.94 -18.68
N GLY A 48 -0.98 1.38 -18.59
CA GLY A 48 -1.82 1.11 -19.75
C GLY A 48 -2.23 2.39 -20.48
N GLN A 49 -2.60 3.43 -19.73
CA GLN A 49 -2.90 4.76 -20.27
C GLN A 49 -1.67 5.38 -20.94
N GLU A 50 -0.48 5.28 -20.33
CA GLU A 50 0.77 5.75 -20.93
C GLU A 50 1.03 5.11 -22.30
N ILE A 51 0.90 3.79 -22.39
CA ILE A 51 1.09 3.04 -23.62
C ILE A 51 0.07 3.49 -24.68
N GLN A 52 -1.21 3.58 -24.29
CA GLN A 52 -2.30 3.92 -25.20
C GLN A 52 -2.21 5.35 -25.74
N GLU A 53 -1.92 6.32 -24.87
CA GLU A 53 -1.97 7.75 -25.20
C GLU A 53 -0.66 8.28 -25.76
N ARG A 54 0.47 7.77 -25.28
CA ARG A 54 1.81 8.35 -25.56
C ARG A 54 2.73 7.38 -26.29
N GLY A 55 2.44 6.08 -26.28
CA GLY A 55 3.31 5.07 -26.89
C GLY A 55 4.67 4.94 -26.20
N THR A 56 4.74 5.26 -24.90
CA THR A 56 5.97 5.21 -24.10
C THR A 56 5.88 4.16 -23.00
N PHE A 57 7.04 3.79 -22.43
CA PHE A 57 7.19 2.74 -21.40
C PHE A 57 7.94 3.25 -20.16
N ASN A 58 7.71 4.50 -19.76
CA ASN A 58 8.41 5.13 -18.64
C ASN A 58 8.08 4.45 -17.31
N PHE A 59 6.89 3.88 -17.14
CA PHE A 59 6.54 3.07 -15.96
C PHE A 59 7.60 1.99 -15.66
N ALA A 60 8.24 1.41 -16.69
CA ALA A 60 9.24 0.37 -16.53
C ALA A 60 10.52 0.84 -15.84
N ARG A 61 10.80 2.16 -15.79
CA ARG A 61 11.95 2.71 -15.06
C ARG A 61 11.78 2.62 -13.54
N SER A 62 10.54 2.59 -13.06
CA SER A 62 10.20 2.49 -11.64
C SER A 62 9.94 1.04 -11.21
N ALA A 63 9.86 0.10 -12.16
CA ALA A 63 9.67 -1.31 -11.87
C ALA A 63 10.94 -1.91 -11.23
N PRO A 64 10.82 -2.70 -10.15
CA PRO A 64 11.96 -3.40 -9.58
C PRO A 64 12.57 -4.38 -10.59
N GLY A 65 13.90 -4.47 -10.61
CA GLY A 65 14.59 -5.46 -11.44
C GLY A 65 14.32 -6.89 -10.97
N PHE A 66 14.44 -7.85 -11.89
CA PHE A 66 14.17 -9.27 -11.59
C PHE A 66 14.97 -9.79 -10.39
N ALA A 67 16.24 -9.43 -10.26
CA ALA A 67 17.05 -9.84 -9.10
C ALA A 67 16.47 -9.38 -7.76
N THR A 68 15.89 -8.16 -7.69
CA THR A 68 15.21 -7.67 -6.48
C THR A 68 13.95 -8.49 -6.18
N ILE A 69 13.15 -8.79 -7.21
CA ILE A 69 11.93 -9.59 -7.07
C ILE A 69 12.26 -11.02 -6.64
N GLU A 70 13.21 -11.67 -7.31
CA GLU A 70 13.66 -13.03 -7.00
C GLU A 70 14.20 -13.13 -5.58
N SER A 71 14.99 -12.16 -5.12
CA SER A 71 15.47 -12.10 -3.74
C SER A 71 14.32 -12.01 -2.72
N MET A 72 13.16 -11.46 -3.08
CA MET A 72 11.99 -11.39 -2.19
C MET A 72 11.15 -12.67 -2.23
N LEU A 73 11.23 -13.45 -3.31
CA LEU A 73 10.44 -14.66 -3.53
C LEU A 73 11.18 -15.97 -3.21
N SER A 74 12.50 -15.90 -3.06
CA SER A 74 13.32 -17.06 -2.70
C SER A 74 13.25 -17.28 -1.19
N GLU A 75 12.92 -18.51 -0.78
CA GLU A 75 12.97 -18.98 0.62
C GLU A 75 14.41 -19.13 1.15
#